data_AF-A0A382R1B1-F1
#
_entry.id   AF-A0A382R1B1-F1
#
_cell.length_a   1.000
_cell.length_b   1.000
_cell.length_c   1.000
_cell.angle_alpha   90.00
_cell.angle_beta   90.00
_cell.angle_gamma   90.00
#
_symmetry.space_group_name_H-M   'P 1'
#
loop_
_entity.id
_entity.type
_entity.pdbx_description
1 polymer ?
#
loop_
_entity_poly.entity_id
_entity_poly.type
_entity_poly.pdbx_seq_one_letter_code
_entity_poly.pdbx_strand_id
1 'polypeptide(L)'
;SHSNARGLTDHPRNVPDSILVRLKDNGGVVMLSFIPFFVSQEAADFIEAGDKTIKGCNTSDCLESLGIDMPKANVGHVVEHIEYVRDLAGIDHIGIGSDYYGSEDMPIGLEDVSKYPNLFAALIKKGWPDEDLKKLAGENILRVMRENEANAKRIQKLRQPSTKVIEDYN
;
A
#
# COMPACT_ATOMS: atom_id res chain seq x y z
N SER A 1 0.22 -4.83 3.56
CA SER A 1 -0.48 -3.91 4.48
C SER A 1 -0.28 -2.47 4.10
N HIS A 2 0.82 -2.09 3.44
CA HIS A 2 1.05 -0.76 2.87
C HIS A 2 2.02 -0.90 1.68
N SER A 3 1.50 -0.93 0.45
CA SER A 3 2.28 -1.00 -0.80
C SER A 3 1.42 -0.56 -1.97
N ASN A 4 2.03 -0.07 -3.05
CA ASN A 4 1.31 0.43 -4.22
C ASN A 4 1.68 -0.35 -5.50
N ALA A 5 1.28 0.15 -6.66
CA ALA A 5 1.53 -0.48 -7.97
C ALA A 5 2.91 -0.14 -8.52
N ARG A 6 3.72 -1.16 -8.83
CA ARG A 6 5.04 -0.92 -9.45
C ARG A 6 4.93 -0.45 -10.90
N GLY A 7 3.87 -0.85 -11.62
CA GLY A 7 3.62 -0.40 -12.99
C GLY A 7 3.40 1.11 -13.14
N LEU A 8 3.08 1.83 -12.06
CA LEU A 8 2.95 3.30 -12.06
C LEU A 8 4.16 4.01 -11.44
N THR A 9 4.68 3.49 -10.34
CA THR A 9 5.88 4.03 -9.67
C THR A 9 6.85 2.88 -9.45
N ASP A 10 7.96 2.86 -10.18
CA ASP A 10 8.98 1.81 -10.07
C ASP A 10 9.80 2.01 -8.81
N HIS A 11 9.30 1.44 -7.72
CA HIS A 11 9.94 1.46 -6.42
C HIS A 11 9.95 0.04 -5.82
N PRO A 12 11.05 -0.41 -5.16
CA PRO A 12 11.19 -1.75 -4.62
C PRO A 12 10.07 -2.20 -3.67
N ARG A 13 9.46 -1.24 -2.96
CA ARG A 13 8.33 -1.47 -2.03
C ARG A 13 6.97 -1.64 -2.71
N ASN A 14 6.88 -1.36 -4.00
CA ASN A 14 5.65 -1.52 -4.78
C ASN A 14 5.54 -2.91 -5.40
N VAL A 15 4.29 -3.35 -5.56
CA VAL A 15 3.92 -4.69 -6.00
C VAL A 15 3.94 -4.75 -7.53
N PRO A 16 4.68 -5.71 -8.13
CA PRO A 16 4.62 -5.94 -9.57
C PRO A 16 3.23 -6.38 -10.05
N ASP A 17 2.86 -5.98 -11.26
CA ASP A 17 1.57 -6.31 -11.87
C ASP A 17 1.32 -7.83 -11.93
N SER A 18 2.38 -8.61 -12.21
CA SER A 18 2.36 -10.07 -12.21
C SER A 18 1.97 -10.69 -10.87
N ILE A 19 2.12 -9.95 -9.77
CA ILE A 19 1.68 -10.35 -8.44
C ILE A 19 0.27 -9.82 -8.15
N LEU A 20 -0.04 -8.60 -8.55
CA LEU A 20 -1.37 -8.00 -8.37
C LEU A 20 -2.49 -8.83 -9.01
N VAL A 21 -2.28 -9.32 -10.23
CA VAL A 21 -3.28 -10.14 -10.95
C VAL A 21 -3.60 -11.46 -10.23
N ARG A 22 -2.68 -11.97 -9.40
CA ARG A 22 -2.86 -13.23 -8.64
C ARG A 22 -3.74 -13.07 -7.41
N LEU A 23 -4.10 -11.84 -7.02
CA LEU A 23 -4.97 -11.60 -5.86
C LEU A 23 -6.37 -12.18 -6.08
N LYS A 24 -6.85 -12.20 -7.33
CA LYS A 24 -8.13 -12.82 -7.73
C LYS A 24 -8.18 -14.30 -7.37
N ASP A 25 -7.10 -15.02 -7.61
CA ASP A 25 -7.00 -16.45 -7.32
C ASP A 25 -6.77 -16.74 -5.83
N ASN A 26 -6.02 -15.87 -5.15
CA ASN A 26 -5.69 -16.05 -3.73
C ASN A 26 -6.82 -15.59 -2.78
N GLY A 27 -7.70 -14.67 -3.20
CA GLY A 27 -8.74 -14.06 -2.35
C GLY A 27 -8.23 -12.92 -1.44
N GLY A 28 -6.94 -12.58 -1.55
CA GLY A 28 -6.27 -11.61 -0.68
C GLY A 28 -6.57 -10.15 -1.03
N VAL A 29 -5.94 -9.23 -0.30
CA VAL A 29 -6.02 -7.79 -0.54
C VAL A 29 -4.63 -7.16 -0.54
N VAL A 30 -4.41 -6.19 -1.41
CA VAL A 30 -3.30 -5.22 -1.29
C VAL A 30 -3.86 -3.92 -0.71
N MET A 31 -3.17 -3.37 0.28
CA MET A 31 -3.61 -2.15 0.97
C MET A 31 -2.68 -1.01 0.56
N LEU A 32 -3.26 -0.01 -0.12
CA LEU A 32 -2.56 1.10 -0.75
C LEU A 32 -2.11 2.10 0.30
N SER A 33 -0.83 2.48 0.21
CA SER A 33 -0.13 3.40 1.10
C SER A 33 -0.10 4.82 0.57
N PHE A 34 0.17 5.78 1.46
CA PHE A 34 0.26 7.19 1.11
C PHE A 34 1.71 7.69 1.09
N ILE A 35 2.71 6.83 1.27
CA ILE A 35 4.13 7.21 1.24
C ILE A 35 4.46 7.89 -0.11
N PRO A 36 4.94 9.15 -0.13
CA PRO A 36 5.06 9.91 -1.39
C PRO A 36 5.93 9.25 -2.45
N PHE A 37 7.09 8.71 -2.05
CA PHE A 37 8.02 8.02 -2.95
C PHE A 37 7.57 6.60 -3.32
N PHE A 38 6.41 6.15 -2.85
CA PHE A 38 5.73 4.95 -3.38
C PHE A 38 4.59 5.32 -4.35
N VAL A 39 4.14 6.58 -4.38
CA VAL A 39 3.04 7.03 -5.26
C VAL A 39 3.46 7.99 -6.38
N SER A 40 4.63 8.62 -6.26
CA SER A 40 5.15 9.56 -7.24
C SER A 40 6.52 9.09 -7.71
N GLN A 41 6.67 8.90 -9.03
CA GLN A 41 7.95 8.55 -9.63
C GLN A 41 9.00 9.65 -9.39
N GLU A 42 8.60 10.92 -9.45
CA GLU A 42 9.51 12.04 -9.21
C GLU A 42 10.09 12.00 -7.78
N ALA A 43 9.26 11.68 -6.79
CA ALA A 43 9.70 11.50 -5.41
C ALA A 43 10.57 10.23 -5.25
N ALA A 44 10.23 9.14 -5.94
CA ALA A 44 11.02 7.91 -5.94
C ALA A 44 12.44 8.13 -6.51
N ASP A 45 12.53 8.77 -7.68
CA ASP A 45 13.80 9.09 -8.34
C ASP A 45 14.66 10.01 -7.48
N PHE A 46 14.03 10.97 -6.79
CA PHE A 46 14.70 11.86 -5.85
C PHE A 46 15.34 11.09 -4.68
N ILE A 47 14.58 10.19 -4.04
CA ILE A 47 15.10 9.36 -2.94
C ILE A 47 16.21 8.44 -3.45
N GLU A 48 16.06 7.80 -4.61
CA GLU A 48 17.08 6.92 -5.17
C GLU A 48 18.38 7.67 -5.51
N ALA A 49 18.29 8.87 -6.07
CA ALA A 49 19.45 9.72 -6.33
C ALA A 49 20.13 10.14 -5.02
N GLY A 50 19.34 10.47 -3.99
CA GLY A 50 19.81 10.72 -2.65
C GLY A 50 20.59 9.55 -2.06
N ASP A 51 20.03 8.34 -2.10
CA ASP A 51 20.63 7.14 -1.49
C ASP A 51 21.97 6.75 -2.14
N LYS A 52 22.21 7.18 -3.38
CA LYS A 52 23.48 7.00 -4.08
C LYS A 52 24.53 8.05 -3.70
N THR A 53 24.10 9.22 -3.21
CA THR A 53 24.97 10.39 -3.00
C THR A 53 25.22 10.70 -1.53
N ILE A 54 24.19 10.59 -0.69
CA ILE A 54 24.23 10.82 0.75
C ILE A 54 24.74 9.54 1.42
N LYS A 55 25.85 9.63 2.15
CA LYS A 55 26.43 8.51 2.89
C LYS A 55 26.06 8.59 4.35
N GLY A 56 25.73 7.44 4.95
CA GLY A 56 25.55 7.31 6.40
C GLY A 56 24.10 7.40 6.89
N CYS A 57 23.13 7.64 6.01
CA CYS A 57 21.71 7.42 6.29
C CYS A 57 20.92 7.15 5.00
N ASN A 58 19.72 6.60 5.13
CA ASN A 58 18.76 6.60 4.02
C ASN A 58 18.25 8.02 3.84
N THR A 59 18.10 8.45 2.59
CA THR A 59 17.73 9.83 2.27
C THR A 59 16.38 10.18 2.85
N SER A 60 15.41 9.27 2.78
CA SER A 60 14.06 9.45 3.34
C SER A 60 14.06 9.79 4.83
N ASP A 61 15.05 9.30 5.57
CA ASP A 61 15.14 9.43 7.03
C ASP A 61 15.88 10.71 7.44
N CYS A 62 16.55 11.36 6.48
CA CYS A 62 17.45 12.49 6.70
C CYS A 62 17.00 13.79 6.04
N LEU A 63 15.89 13.79 5.27
CA LEU A 63 15.43 14.97 4.52
C LEU A 63 15.34 16.23 5.39
N GLU A 64 14.67 16.12 6.55
CA GLU A 64 14.51 17.24 7.48
C GLU A 64 15.87 17.71 8.02
N SER A 65 16.71 16.78 8.49
CA SER A 65 18.03 17.10 9.02
C SER A 65 18.97 17.74 8.00
N LEU A 66 18.78 17.44 6.71
CA LEU A 66 19.53 18.01 5.60
C LEU A 66 18.91 19.31 5.08
N GLY A 67 17.69 19.66 5.50
CA GLY A 67 16.94 20.81 5.01
C GLY A 67 16.61 20.71 3.52
N ILE A 68 16.38 19.50 3.01
CA ILE A 68 16.10 19.26 1.60
C ILE A 68 14.63 18.86 1.42
N ASP A 69 13.93 19.60 0.56
CA ASP A 69 12.56 19.29 0.17
C ASP A 69 12.53 18.28 -0.99
N MET A 70 11.78 17.21 -0.80
CA MET A 70 11.47 16.24 -1.85
C MET A 70 10.26 16.71 -2.70
N PRO A 71 10.17 16.33 -3.98
CA PRO A 71 8.97 16.52 -4.78
C PRO A 71 7.69 16.05 -4.08
N LYS A 72 6.68 16.94 -4.03
CA LYS A 72 5.45 16.69 -3.26
C LYS A 72 4.47 15.81 -4.03
N ALA A 73 4.07 14.70 -3.41
CA ALA A 73 2.90 13.94 -3.86
C ALA A 73 1.59 14.64 -3.43
N ASN A 74 0.47 14.25 -4.02
CA ASN A 74 -0.87 14.71 -3.62
C ASN A 74 -1.88 13.55 -3.68
N VAL A 75 -3.10 13.80 -3.18
CA VAL A 75 -4.21 12.83 -3.20
C VAL A 75 -4.48 12.21 -4.57
N GLY A 76 -4.24 12.93 -5.67
CA GLY A 76 -4.38 12.44 -7.04
C GLY A 76 -3.48 11.25 -7.35
N HIS A 77 -2.21 11.30 -6.94
CA HIS A 77 -1.29 10.17 -7.13
C HIS A 77 -1.77 8.91 -6.38
N VAL A 78 -2.32 9.07 -5.17
CA VAL A 78 -2.89 7.95 -4.41
C VAL A 78 -4.11 7.37 -5.14
N VAL A 79 -4.99 8.23 -5.67
CA VAL A 79 -6.16 7.82 -6.47
C VAL A 79 -5.74 7.06 -7.72
N GLU A 80 -4.70 7.50 -8.43
CA GLU A 80 -4.17 6.81 -9.62
C GLU A 80 -3.69 5.40 -9.28
N HIS A 81 -2.96 5.24 -8.18
CA HIS A 81 -2.56 3.91 -7.70
C HIS A 81 -3.75 3.04 -7.30
N ILE A 82 -4.77 3.60 -6.65
CA ILE A 82 -5.99 2.85 -6.30
C ILE A 82 -6.71 2.36 -7.55
N GLU A 83 -6.90 3.21 -8.56
CA GLU A 83 -7.58 2.85 -9.82
C GLU A 83 -6.78 1.82 -10.62
N TYR A 84 -5.47 2.01 -10.75
CA TYR A 84 -4.61 1.07 -11.47
C TYR A 84 -4.61 -0.32 -10.84
N VAL A 85 -4.52 -0.39 -9.50
CA VAL A 85 -4.59 -1.68 -8.80
C VAL A 85 -6.00 -2.27 -8.87
N ARG A 86 -7.06 -1.45 -8.79
CA ARG A 86 -8.43 -1.91 -9.00
C ARG A 86 -8.59 -2.60 -10.36
N ASP A 87 -8.03 -2.04 -11.42
CA ASP A 87 -8.16 -2.59 -12.77
C ASP A 87 -7.44 -3.95 -12.91
N LEU A 88 -6.25 -4.08 -12.32
CA LEU A 88 -5.47 -5.31 -12.35
C LEU A 88 -6.02 -6.40 -11.40
N ALA A 89 -6.17 -6.04 -10.12
CA ALA A 89 -6.50 -6.97 -9.04
C ALA A 89 -8.01 -7.16 -8.86
N GLY A 90 -8.85 -6.19 -9.25
CA GLY A 90 -10.29 -6.17 -9.00
C GLY A 90 -10.66 -5.43 -7.71
N ILE A 91 -11.87 -4.86 -7.69
CA ILE A 91 -12.36 -4.05 -6.56
C ILE A 91 -12.38 -4.80 -5.22
N ASP A 92 -12.55 -6.13 -5.24
CA ASP A 92 -12.57 -6.96 -4.03
C ASP A 92 -11.18 -7.16 -3.41
N HIS A 93 -10.12 -6.69 -4.05
CA HIS A 93 -8.73 -7.02 -3.70
C HIS A 93 -7.89 -5.80 -3.31
N ILE A 94 -8.54 -4.66 -3.05
CA ILE A 94 -7.88 -3.42 -2.63
C ILE A 94 -8.35 -2.96 -1.25
N GLY A 95 -7.49 -2.21 -0.56
CA GLY A 95 -7.80 -1.57 0.71
C GLY A 95 -6.89 -0.36 0.94
N ILE A 96 -6.99 0.28 2.10
CA ILE A 96 -6.15 1.43 2.46
C ILE A 96 -5.25 1.07 3.64
N GLY A 97 -3.95 1.27 3.46
CA GLY A 97 -2.94 1.12 4.49
C GLY A 97 -1.98 2.30 4.41
N SER A 98 -2.46 3.46 4.87
CA SER A 98 -1.86 4.78 4.66
C SER A 98 -0.39 4.90 5.05
N ASP A 99 0.01 4.18 6.09
CA ASP A 99 1.34 4.26 6.70
C ASP A 99 1.60 5.65 7.36
N TYR A 100 0.55 6.26 7.93
CA TYR A 100 0.72 7.43 8.80
C TYR A 100 1.74 7.16 9.90
N TYR A 101 2.57 8.17 10.19
CA TYR A 101 3.73 8.10 11.09
C TYR A 101 4.87 7.20 10.61
N GLY A 102 4.77 6.62 9.40
CA GLY A 102 5.87 5.92 8.71
C GLY A 102 6.70 6.83 7.79
N SER A 103 6.21 8.04 7.51
CA SER A 103 6.94 9.13 6.85
C SER A 103 6.49 10.46 7.43
N GLU A 104 7.40 11.43 7.46
CA GLU A 104 7.12 12.78 7.96
C GLU A 104 6.41 13.65 6.90
N ASP A 105 6.73 13.42 5.62
CA ASP A 105 6.17 14.19 4.51
C ASP A 105 5.06 13.37 3.86
N MET A 106 3.80 13.68 4.17
CA MET A 106 2.64 13.00 3.60
C MET A 106 2.09 13.77 2.39
N PRO A 107 1.36 13.11 1.46
CA PRO A 107 0.84 13.78 0.26
C PRO A 107 -0.10 14.94 0.60
N ILE A 108 -0.08 15.97 -0.23
CA ILE A 108 -1.00 17.12 -0.12
C ILE A 108 -2.45 16.63 -0.19
N GLY A 109 -3.25 17.05 0.78
CA GLY A 109 -4.62 16.60 1.00
C GLY A 109 -4.75 15.30 1.77
N LEU A 110 -3.65 14.68 2.20
CA LEU A 110 -3.57 13.45 3.01
C LEU A 110 -2.56 13.57 4.15
N GLU A 111 -2.36 14.77 4.69
CA GLU A 111 -1.31 15.10 5.65
C GLU A 111 -1.37 14.29 6.95
N ASP A 112 -2.57 13.95 7.41
CA ASP A 112 -2.79 13.26 8.67
C ASP A 112 -4.06 12.39 8.66
N VAL A 113 -4.29 11.65 9.74
CA VAL A 113 -5.42 10.72 9.89
C VAL A 113 -6.81 11.36 9.77
N SER A 114 -6.94 12.68 9.86
CA SER A 114 -8.21 13.39 9.62
C SER A 114 -8.56 13.52 8.13
N LYS A 115 -7.63 13.20 7.22
CA LYS A 115 -7.71 13.53 5.80
C LYS A 115 -8.24 12.42 4.89
N TYR A 116 -8.55 11.23 5.41
CA TYR A 116 -9.22 10.19 4.61
C TYR A 116 -10.46 10.71 3.84
N PRO A 117 -11.33 11.59 4.38
CA PRO A 117 -12.45 12.14 3.62
C PRO A 117 -12.05 12.81 2.29
N ASN A 118 -10.85 13.39 2.19
CA ASN A 118 -10.36 13.99 0.93
C ASN A 118 -10.12 12.93 -0.14
N LEU A 119 -9.58 11.77 0.23
CA LEU A 119 -9.40 10.64 -0.68
C LEU A 119 -10.76 10.15 -1.20
N PHE A 120 -11.72 9.94 -0.31
CA PHE A 120 -13.06 9.50 -0.69
C PHE A 120 -13.77 10.55 -1.54
N ALA A 121 -13.66 11.84 -1.22
CA ALA A 121 -14.21 12.90 -2.05
C ALA A 121 -13.62 12.92 -3.46
N ALA A 122 -12.31 12.66 -3.61
CA ALA A 122 -11.65 12.55 -4.90
C ALA A 122 -12.16 11.35 -5.72
N LEU A 123 -12.34 10.19 -5.08
CA LEU A 123 -12.90 8.99 -5.72
C LEU A 123 -14.38 9.17 -6.11
N ILE A 124 -15.19 9.80 -5.24
CA ILE A 124 -16.59 10.17 -5.54
C ILE A 124 -16.65 11.09 -6.76
N LYS A 125 -15.76 12.10 -6.83
CA LYS A 125 -15.68 13.00 -7.99
C LYS A 125 -15.33 12.26 -9.29
N LYS A 126 -14.59 11.15 -9.21
CA LYS A 126 -14.31 10.24 -10.33
C LYS A 126 -15.45 9.26 -10.64
N GLY A 127 -16.55 9.29 -9.89
CA GLY A 127 -17.72 8.46 -10.15
C GLY A 127 -17.67 7.07 -9.53
N TRP A 128 -16.84 6.86 -8.49
CA TRP A 128 -16.86 5.61 -7.74
C TRP A 128 -18.21 5.42 -7.05
N PRO A 129 -18.87 4.25 -7.21
CA PRO A 129 -20.12 3.98 -6.55
C PRO A 129 -19.91 3.66 -5.06
N ASP A 130 -20.90 3.95 -4.23
CA ASP A 130 -20.85 3.76 -2.77
C ASP A 130 -20.45 2.32 -2.36
N GLU A 131 -20.86 1.32 -3.15
CA GLU A 131 -20.51 -0.08 -2.92
C GLU A 131 -19.00 -0.35 -3.07
N ASP A 132 -18.35 0.25 -4.07
CA ASP A 132 -16.90 0.12 -4.26
C ASP A 132 -16.13 0.88 -3.17
N LEU A 133 -16.66 2.02 -2.72
CA LEU A 133 -16.05 2.80 -1.65
C LEU A 133 -16.10 2.06 -0.30
N LYS A 134 -17.19 1.35 0.01
CA LYS A 134 -17.28 0.50 1.22
C LYS A 134 -16.28 -0.65 1.20
N LYS A 135 -16.11 -1.28 0.04
CA LYS A 135 -15.10 -2.33 -0.19
C LYS A 135 -13.69 -1.83 0.09
N LEU A 136 -13.32 -0.70 -0.51
CA LEU A 136 -12.04 -0.04 -0.28
C LEU A 136 -11.84 0.38 1.18
N ALA A 137 -12.88 0.94 1.81
CA ALA A 137 -12.82 1.46 3.17
C ALA A 137 -12.61 0.38 4.24
N GLY A 138 -13.14 -0.83 4.04
CA GLY A 138 -12.96 -1.88 5.03
C GLY A 138 -13.61 -3.23 4.76
N GLU A 139 -14.63 -3.32 3.89
CA GLU A 139 -15.33 -4.60 3.72
C GLU A 139 -14.41 -5.70 3.15
N ASN A 140 -13.46 -5.33 2.28
CA ASN A 140 -12.49 -6.28 1.73
C ASN A 140 -11.56 -6.87 2.78
N ILE A 141 -10.97 -6.04 3.64
CA ILE A 141 -10.08 -6.54 4.70
C ILE A 141 -10.87 -7.36 5.73
N LEU A 142 -12.10 -6.96 6.05
CA LEU A 142 -12.98 -7.74 6.93
C LEU A 142 -13.33 -9.10 6.32
N ARG A 143 -13.55 -9.20 5.00
CA ARG A 143 -13.71 -10.49 4.31
C ARG A 143 -12.47 -11.37 4.49
N VAL A 144 -11.28 -10.85 4.19
CA VAL A 144 -10.01 -11.59 4.30
C VAL A 144 -9.77 -12.10 5.73
N MET A 145 -10.07 -11.28 6.75
CA MET A 145 -9.92 -11.69 8.15
C MET A 145 -10.88 -12.83 8.53
N ARG A 146 -12.14 -12.79 8.08
CA ARG A 146 -13.11 -13.88 8.30
C ARG A 146 -12.70 -15.18 7.62
N GLU A 147 -12.20 -15.10 6.39
CA GLU A 147 -11.66 -16.27 5.68
C GLU A 147 -10.44 -16.86 6.39
N ASN A 148 -9.54 -16.01 6.90
CA ASN A 148 -8.41 -16.44 7.71
C ASN A 148 -8.85 -17.17 8.99
N GLU A 149 -9.85 -16.65 9.70
CA GLU A 149 -10.42 -17.29 10.89
C GLU A 149 -11.05 -18.66 10.59
N ALA A 150 -11.77 -18.77 9.48
CA ALA A 150 -12.36 -20.04 9.03
C ALA A 150 -11.27 -21.07 8.70
N ASN A 151 -10.21 -20.65 7.99
CA ASN A 151 -9.06 -21.49 7.68
C ASN A 151 -8.32 -21.94 8.94
N ALA A 152 -8.11 -21.04 9.90
CA ALA A 152 -7.49 -21.37 11.18
C ALA A 152 -8.28 -22.46 11.93
N LYS A 153 -9.61 -22.29 12.07
CA LYS A 153 -10.50 -23.28 12.71
C LYS A 153 -10.45 -24.64 12.03
N ARG A 154 -10.32 -24.68 10.69
CA ARG A 154 -10.19 -25.92 9.93
C ARG A 154 -8.83 -26.58 10.19
N ILE A 155 -7.73 -25.84 10.05
CA ILE A 155 -6.37 -26.39 10.15
C ILE A 155 -6.06 -26.88 11.57
N GLN A 156 -6.52 -26.16 12.61
CA GLN A 156 -6.36 -26.56 14.02
C GLN A 156 -6.99 -27.92 14.33
N LYS A 157 -8.03 -28.34 13.59
CA LYS A 157 -8.62 -29.69 13.72
C LYS A 157 -7.83 -30.77 13.00
N LEU A 158 -7.03 -30.40 12.01
CA LEU A 158 -6.31 -31.34 11.12
C LEU A 158 -4.91 -31.65 11.63
N ARG A 159 -4.25 -30.72 12.33
CA ARG A 159 -2.89 -30.90 12.83
C ARG A 159 -2.57 -29.99 14.01
N GLN A 160 -1.57 -30.38 14.79
CA GLN A 160 -0.94 -29.55 15.81
C GLN A 160 -0.06 -28.45 15.18
N PRO A 161 0.37 -27.45 15.99
CA PRO A 161 1.38 -26.47 15.57
C PRO A 161 2.65 -27.15 15.08
N SER A 162 3.33 -26.51 14.12
CA SER A 162 4.64 -26.98 13.68
C SER A 162 5.67 -26.77 14.79
N THR A 163 6.48 -27.79 15.07
CA THR A 163 7.65 -27.69 15.96
C THR A 163 8.97 -27.64 15.17
N LYS A 164 8.88 -27.53 13.84
CA LYS A 164 10.05 -27.46 12.95
C LYS A 164 10.86 -26.18 13.20
N VAL A 165 12.18 -26.32 13.20
CA VAL A 165 13.14 -25.21 13.23
C VAL A 165 13.68 -24.94 11.83
N ILE A 166 14.37 -23.82 11.61
CA ILE A 166 14.86 -23.44 10.28
C ILE A 166 15.86 -24.47 9.73
N GLU A 167 16.64 -25.11 10.60
CA GLU A 167 17.61 -26.14 10.27
C GLU A 167 16.98 -27.41 9.70
N ASP A 168 15.69 -27.67 9.98
CA ASP A 168 14.98 -28.84 9.46
C ASP A 168 14.62 -28.74 7.96
N TYR A 169 14.82 -27.57 7.34
CA TYR A 169 14.47 -27.28 5.94
C TYR A 169 15.69 -27.19 5.01
N ASN A 170 16.89 -27.47 5.53
CA ASN A 170 18.14 -27.52 4.76
C ASN A 170 18.43 -28.90 4.18
#